data_AF-A0A5Q0H0K6-F1
#
_entry.id   AF-A0A5Q0H0K6-F1
#
_cell.length_a   1.000
_cell.length_b   1.000
_cell.length_c   1.000
_cell.angle_alpha   90.00
_cell.angle_beta   90.00
_cell.angle_gamma   90.00
#
_symmetry.space_group_name_H-M   'P 1'
#
loop_
_entity.id
_entity.type
_entity.pdbx_description
1 polymer ?
#
loop_
_entity_poly.entity_id
_entity_poly.type
_entity_poly.pdbx_seq_one_letter_code
_entity_poly.pdbx_strand_id
1 'polypeptide(L)'
;MTADLVPLHTDFDVAWRGYRRGQVRRYVREVETELRLVTADRDATAESLDLVVAGLAAARRENHELRERLDRVCRAPVDPAGTSERLRHLVDLAHEEAAEITRRARAAAERSWAGLRAAEAGYRRRHEWLLAQLEAQRAHAETEHRAALHRTCAALAVLTRQAEQRRRELDARAERLREQVRLDFDLAMSGRRAEALRALDAQRTAAREHAERIVRAAEERVTVLTGRRDRIAADLRAVGRLLVRAQAVLGPGPDPLGSARPELPGPREGHRRSPTPDDAPAPALPVD
;
A
#
# COMPACT_ATOMS: atom_id res chain seq x y z
N MET A 1 -47.09 -40.02 -20.65
CA MET A 1 -46.62 -39.01 -21.64
C MET A 1 -47.51 -37.80 -21.48
N THR A 2 -46.97 -36.76 -20.87
CA THR A 2 -47.68 -35.50 -20.61
C THR A 2 -47.95 -34.81 -21.94
N ALA A 3 -49.22 -34.70 -22.30
CA ALA A 3 -49.65 -33.91 -23.45
C ALA A 3 -49.18 -32.47 -23.23
N ASP A 4 -48.22 -32.05 -24.04
CA ASP A 4 -47.76 -30.68 -24.13
C ASP A 4 -48.88 -29.90 -24.83
N LEU A 5 -49.85 -29.45 -24.05
CA LEU A 5 -50.93 -28.60 -24.55
C LEU A 5 -50.29 -27.27 -24.94
N VAL A 6 -50.21 -27.02 -26.25
CA VAL A 6 -49.79 -25.74 -26.82
C VAL A 6 -50.58 -24.63 -26.12
N PRO A 7 -49.92 -23.64 -25.48
CA PRO A 7 -50.64 -22.56 -24.83
C PRO A 7 -51.35 -21.74 -25.90
N LEU A 8 -52.67 -21.90 -26.00
CA LEU A 8 -53.49 -21.00 -26.79
C LEU A 8 -53.31 -19.60 -26.22
N HIS A 9 -52.83 -18.66 -27.05
CA HIS A 9 -52.58 -17.29 -26.64
C HIS A 9 -53.93 -16.63 -26.29
N THR A 10 -54.29 -16.59 -25.00
CA THR A 10 -55.67 -16.31 -24.55
C THR A 10 -56.05 -14.83 -24.47
N ASP A 11 -55.13 -13.90 -24.72
CA ASP A 11 -55.38 -12.49 -24.47
C ASP A 11 -55.50 -11.70 -25.79
N PHE A 12 -56.69 -11.15 -26.04
CA PHE A 12 -56.97 -10.23 -27.12
C PHE A 12 -56.91 -8.79 -26.64
N ASP A 13 -56.30 -7.90 -27.42
CA ASP A 13 -56.29 -6.48 -27.13
C ASP A 13 -57.71 -5.91 -27.21
N VAL A 14 -58.07 -5.08 -26.22
CA VAL A 14 -59.36 -4.38 -26.16
C VAL A 14 -59.27 -3.03 -26.89
N ALA A 15 -60.28 -2.71 -27.68
CA ALA A 15 -60.51 -1.41 -28.32
C ALA A 15 -61.81 -0.79 -27.78
N TRP A 16 -62.09 0.47 -28.13
CA TRP A 16 -63.22 1.26 -27.60
C TRP A 16 -64.60 0.60 -27.73
N ARG A 17 -64.74 -0.43 -28.58
CA ARG A 17 -65.92 -1.29 -28.70
C ARG A 17 -65.52 -2.77 -28.88
N GLY A 18 -64.91 -3.36 -27.84
CA GLY A 18 -64.60 -4.79 -27.77
C GLY A 18 -63.22 -5.16 -28.32
N TYR A 19 -62.99 -6.45 -28.61
CA TYR A 19 -61.68 -6.93 -29.04
C TYR A 19 -61.28 -6.43 -30.44
N ARG A 20 -59.97 -6.29 -30.67
CA ARG A 20 -59.42 -5.97 -31.99
C ARG A 20 -59.81 -7.04 -33.01
N ARG A 21 -60.78 -6.73 -33.87
CA ARG A 21 -61.32 -7.63 -34.90
C ARG A 21 -60.26 -8.30 -35.78
N GLY A 22 -59.17 -7.60 -36.11
CA GLY A 22 -58.06 -8.16 -36.88
C GLY A 22 -57.31 -9.27 -36.14
N GLN A 23 -57.10 -9.11 -34.82
CA GLN A 23 -56.44 -10.10 -33.98
C GLN A 23 -57.31 -11.34 -33.80
N VAL A 24 -58.60 -11.16 -33.52
CA VAL A 24 -59.57 -12.28 -33.38
C VAL A 24 -59.70 -13.06 -34.69
N ARG A 25 -59.85 -12.38 -35.83
CA ARG A 25 -59.92 -13.06 -37.15
C ARG A 25 -58.64 -13.80 -37.52
N ARG A 26 -57.48 -13.33 -37.06
CA ARG A 26 -56.21 -14.04 -37.26
C ARG A 26 -56.17 -15.30 -36.39
N TYR A 27 -56.48 -15.18 -35.11
CA TYR A 27 -56.51 -16.30 -34.17
C TYR A 27 -57.52 -17.39 -34.59
N VAL A 28 -58.75 -17.01 -34.97
CA VAL A 28 -59.75 -18.00 -35.43
C VAL A 28 -59.25 -18.75 -36.66
N ARG A 29 -58.61 -18.07 -37.62
CA ARG A 29 -58.03 -18.74 -38.79
C ARG A 29 -56.87 -19.67 -38.43
N GLU A 30 -56.06 -19.29 -37.46
CA GLU A 30 -54.96 -20.10 -36.94
C GLU A 30 -55.48 -21.37 -36.26
N VAL A 31 -56.45 -21.23 -35.35
CA VAL A 31 -57.10 -22.37 -34.66
C VAL A 31 -57.87 -23.26 -35.64
N GLU A 32 -58.57 -22.70 -36.63
CA GLU A 32 -59.22 -23.51 -37.68
C GLU A 32 -58.21 -24.31 -38.49
N THR A 33 -57.02 -23.74 -38.74
CA THR A 33 -55.94 -24.43 -39.46
C THR A 33 -55.33 -25.53 -38.59
N GLU A 34 -55.08 -25.24 -37.32
CA GLU A 34 -54.57 -26.20 -36.34
C GLU A 34 -55.57 -27.35 -36.11
N LEU A 35 -56.86 -27.06 -35.97
CA LEU A 35 -57.90 -28.08 -35.83
C LEU A 35 -57.99 -28.99 -37.06
N ARG A 36 -57.87 -28.43 -38.27
CA ARG A 36 -57.80 -29.23 -39.51
C ARG A 36 -56.57 -30.12 -39.52
N LEU A 37 -55.41 -29.62 -39.07
CA LEU A 37 -54.18 -30.40 -38.98
C LEU A 37 -54.32 -31.55 -37.98
N VAL A 38 -54.82 -31.27 -36.77
CA VAL A 38 -55.04 -32.30 -35.72
C VAL A 38 -56.08 -33.32 -36.16
N THR A 39 -57.15 -32.90 -36.86
CA THR A 39 -58.16 -33.83 -37.37
C THR A 39 -57.56 -34.74 -38.44
N ALA A 40 -56.76 -34.19 -39.37
CA ALA A 40 -56.06 -34.98 -40.37
C ALA A 40 -55.05 -35.96 -39.76
N ASP A 41 -54.30 -35.54 -38.73
CA ASP A 41 -53.37 -36.42 -38.01
C ASP A 41 -54.10 -37.52 -37.23
N ARG A 42 -55.22 -37.19 -36.57
CA ARG A 42 -56.08 -38.17 -35.91
C ARG A 42 -56.64 -39.20 -36.90
N ASP A 43 -57.09 -38.75 -38.06
CA ASP A 43 -57.66 -39.65 -39.06
C ASP A 43 -56.56 -40.54 -39.69
N ALA A 44 -55.37 -40.00 -39.96
CA ALA A 44 -54.22 -40.78 -40.43
C ALA A 44 -53.73 -41.82 -39.39
N THR A 45 -53.76 -41.46 -38.10
CA THR A 45 -53.44 -42.41 -37.01
C THR A 45 -54.52 -43.46 -36.85
N ALA A 46 -55.81 -43.12 -37.02
CA ALA A 46 -56.90 -44.09 -37.01
C ALA A 46 -56.74 -45.12 -38.14
N GLU A 47 -56.46 -44.67 -39.38
CA GLU A 47 -56.19 -45.56 -40.51
C GLU A 47 -54.98 -46.48 -40.25
N SER A 48 -53.91 -45.93 -39.68
CA SER A 48 -52.72 -46.70 -39.31
C SER A 48 -53.03 -47.76 -38.24
N LEU A 49 -53.87 -47.44 -37.26
CA LEU A 49 -54.32 -48.39 -36.24
C LEU A 49 -55.16 -49.51 -36.84
N ASP A 50 -56.08 -49.20 -37.74
CA ASP A 50 -56.92 -50.20 -38.41
C ASP A 50 -56.06 -51.19 -39.22
N LEU A 51 -55.03 -50.70 -39.92
CA LEU A 51 -54.06 -51.55 -40.61
C LEU A 51 -53.31 -52.49 -39.65
N VAL A 52 -52.85 -51.96 -38.51
CA VAL A 52 -52.16 -52.77 -37.48
C VAL A 52 -53.10 -53.81 -36.87
N VAL A 53 -54.35 -53.45 -36.59
CA VAL A 53 -55.37 -54.37 -36.06
C VAL A 53 -55.66 -55.49 -37.06
N ALA A 54 -55.81 -55.17 -38.35
CA ALA A 54 -56.01 -56.15 -39.40
C ALA A 54 -54.79 -57.10 -39.52
N GLY A 55 -53.57 -56.56 -39.46
CA GLY A 55 -52.34 -57.34 -39.45
C GLY A 55 -52.24 -58.28 -38.25
N LEU A 56 -52.59 -57.81 -37.05
CA LEU A 56 -52.60 -58.64 -35.83
C LEU A 56 -53.64 -59.76 -35.92
N ALA A 57 -54.82 -59.49 -36.48
CA ALA A 57 -55.85 -60.50 -36.68
C ALA A 57 -55.41 -61.58 -37.69
N ALA A 58 -54.73 -61.18 -38.77
CA ALA A 58 -54.14 -62.11 -39.73
C ALA A 58 -53.06 -63.00 -39.07
N ALA A 59 -52.10 -62.41 -38.35
CA ALA A 59 -51.03 -63.14 -37.67
C ALA A 59 -51.57 -64.12 -36.61
N ARG A 60 -52.64 -63.73 -35.88
CA ARG A 60 -53.30 -64.62 -34.91
C ARG A 60 -53.96 -65.82 -35.57
N ARG A 61 -54.62 -65.64 -36.72
CA ARG A 61 -55.20 -66.74 -37.50
C ARG A 61 -54.14 -67.71 -38.01
N GLU A 62 -53.07 -67.18 -38.59
CA GLU A 62 -51.94 -68.00 -39.06
C GLU A 62 -51.30 -68.79 -37.90
N ASN A 63 -51.10 -68.16 -36.73
CA ASN A 63 -50.54 -68.87 -35.57
C ASN A 63 -51.45 -70.02 -35.10
N HIS A 64 -52.77 -69.83 -35.15
CA HIS A 64 -53.73 -70.87 -34.82
C HIS A 64 -53.67 -72.04 -35.83
N GLU A 65 -53.66 -71.75 -37.13
CA GLU A 65 -53.53 -72.76 -38.19
C GLU A 65 -52.22 -73.55 -38.09
N LEU A 66 -51.11 -72.86 -37.80
CA LEU A 66 -49.82 -73.49 -37.57
C LEU A 66 -49.83 -74.40 -36.34
N ARG A 67 -50.47 -73.98 -35.24
CA ARG A 67 -50.64 -74.80 -34.04
C ARG A 67 -51.47 -76.06 -34.30
N GLU A 68 -52.60 -75.92 -35.01
CA GLU A 68 -53.39 -77.09 -35.38
C GLU A 68 -52.61 -78.06 -36.28
N ARG A 69 -51.83 -77.51 -37.22
CA ARG A 69 -50.97 -78.32 -38.09
C ARG A 69 -49.90 -79.04 -37.27
N LEU A 70 -49.28 -78.36 -36.31
CA LEU A 70 -48.33 -78.97 -35.38
C LEU A 70 -48.98 -80.08 -34.56
N ASP A 71 -50.15 -79.83 -33.98
CA ASP A 71 -50.89 -80.82 -33.19
C ASP A 71 -51.26 -82.06 -34.02
N ARG A 72 -51.62 -81.88 -35.30
CA ARG A 72 -51.84 -82.99 -36.24
C ARG A 72 -50.56 -83.78 -36.51
N VAL A 73 -49.43 -83.10 -36.72
CA VAL A 73 -48.12 -83.73 -36.95
C VAL A 73 -47.60 -84.46 -35.71
N CYS A 74 -47.87 -83.92 -34.51
CA CYS A 74 -47.49 -84.53 -33.24
C CYS A 74 -48.37 -85.74 -32.85
N ARG A 75 -49.63 -85.78 -33.29
CA ARG A 75 -50.55 -86.91 -33.04
C ARG A 75 -50.40 -88.08 -34.03
N ALA A 76 -49.70 -87.88 -35.15
CA ALA A 76 -49.42 -88.98 -36.09
C ALA A 76 -48.41 -89.97 -35.46
N PRO A 77 -48.68 -91.29 -35.46
CA PRO A 77 -47.73 -92.29 -34.96
C PRO A 77 -46.43 -92.22 -35.76
N VAL A 78 -45.29 -92.22 -35.06
CA VAL A 78 -43.97 -92.13 -35.68
C VAL A 78 -43.67 -93.44 -36.42
N ASP A 79 -43.42 -93.36 -37.73
CA ASP A 79 -42.91 -94.47 -38.53
C ASP A 79 -41.44 -94.77 -38.15
N PRO A 80 -41.07 -96.00 -37.73
CA PRO A 80 -39.73 -96.32 -37.27
C PRO A 80 -38.62 -96.05 -38.30
N ALA A 81 -38.91 -96.11 -39.61
CA ALA A 81 -37.95 -95.83 -40.67
C ALA A 81 -37.58 -94.33 -40.80
N GLY A 82 -38.49 -93.42 -40.42
CA GLY A 82 -38.28 -91.96 -40.50
C GLY A 82 -37.54 -91.34 -39.31
N THR A 83 -37.29 -92.11 -38.25
CA THR A 83 -36.69 -91.60 -37.00
C THR A 83 -35.28 -91.03 -37.21
N SER A 84 -34.45 -91.70 -38.01
CA SER A 84 -33.07 -91.27 -38.29
C SER A 84 -32.99 -90.02 -39.17
N GLU A 85 -33.94 -89.82 -40.08
CA GLU A 85 -34.09 -88.59 -40.87
C GLU A 85 -34.45 -87.41 -39.96
N ARG A 86 -35.40 -87.63 -39.05
CA ARG A 86 -35.89 -86.62 -38.11
C ARG A 86 -34.85 -86.22 -37.08
N LEU A 87 -34.04 -87.16 -36.59
CA LEU A 87 -32.91 -86.87 -35.70
C LEU A 87 -31.84 -86.04 -36.40
N ARG A 88 -31.51 -86.34 -37.67
CA ARG A 88 -30.59 -85.52 -38.47
C ARG A 88 -31.12 -84.10 -38.61
N HIS A 89 -32.39 -83.94 -39.00
CA HIS A 89 -33.02 -82.62 -39.10
C HIS A 89 -33.05 -81.85 -37.77
N LEU A 90 -33.26 -82.54 -36.64
CA LEU A 90 -33.26 -81.91 -35.31
C LEU A 90 -31.85 -81.45 -34.90
N VAL A 91 -30.81 -82.20 -35.26
CA VAL A 91 -29.41 -81.78 -35.06
C VAL A 91 -29.08 -80.59 -35.95
N ASP A 92 -29.50 -80.60 -37.22
CA ASP A 92 -29.30 -79.46 -38.13
C ASP A 92 -29.99 -78.20 -37.58
N LEU A 93 -31.25 -78.33 -37.12
CA LEU A 93 -32.00 -77.24 -36.50
C LEU A 93 -31.29 -76.73 -35.22
N ALA A 94 -30.78 -77.62 -34.38
CA ALA A 94 -30.04 -77.24 -33.18
C ALA A 94 -28.73 -76.49 -33.52
N HIS A 95 -28.05 -76.88 -34.61
CA HIS A 95 -26.87 -76.17 -35.09
C HIS A 95 -27.22 -74.78 -35.65
N GLU A 96 -28.30 -74.67 -36.41
CA GLU A 96 -28.81 -73.38 -36.89
C GLU A 96 -29.20 -72.46 -35.73
N GLU A 97 -29.87 -72.99 -34.71
CA GLU A 97 -30.27 -72.23 -33.52
C GLU A 97 -29.05 -71.79 -32.69
N ALA A 98 -28.06 -72.67 -32.52
CA ALA A 98 -26.79 -72.30 -31.88
C ALA A 98 -26.02 -71.22 -32.66
N ALA A 99 -25.99 -71.32 -34.00
CA ALA A 99 -25.39 -70.31 -34.87
C ALA A 99 -26.15 -68.97 -34.77
N GLU A 100 -27.48 -69.02 -34.63
CA GLU A 100 -28.27 -67.82 -34.42
C GLU A 100 -28.01 -67.19 -33.04
N ILE A 101 -27.98 -67.97 -31.97
CA ILE A 101 -27.67 -67.47 -30.61
C ILE A 101 -26.30 -66.81 -30.59
N THR A 102 -25.28 -67.45 -31.17
CA THR A 102 -23.92 -66.89 -31.23
C THR A 102 -23.87 -65.60 -32.06
N ARG A 103 -24.56 -65.55 -33.20
CA ARG A 103 -24.68 -64.33 -34.01
C ARG A 103 -25.38 -63.20 -33.25
N ARG A 104 -26.48 -63.50 -32.55
CA ARG A 104 -27.20 -62.52 -31.71
C ARG A 104 -26.34 -62.02 -30.55
N ALA A 105 -25.61 -62.92 -29.89
CA ALA A 105 -24.69 -62.58 -28.79
C ALA A 105 -23.53 -61.70 -29.27
N ARG A 106 -22.92 -62.02 -30.42
CA ARG A 106 -21.86 -61.20 -31.04
C ARG A 106 -22.37 -59.81 -31.40
N ALA A 107 -23.52 -59.72 -32.06
CA ALA A 107 -24.12 -58.43 -32.41
C ALA A 107 -24.48 -57.59 -31.17
N ALA A 108 -24.94 -58.23 -30.09
CA ALA A 108 -25.20 -57.56 -28.82
C ALA A 108 -23.91 -57.04 -28.17
N ALA A 109 -22.86 -57.86 -28.16
CA ALA A 109 -21.54 -57.45 -27.67
C ALA A 109 -21.00 -56.27 -28.47
N GLU A 110 -21.00 -56.33 -29.81
CA GLU A 110 -20.54 -55.26 -30.68
C GLU A 110 -21.28 -53.94 -30.44
N ARG A 111 -22.60 -53.98 -30.27
CA ARG A 111 -23.40 -52.80 -29.90
C ARG A 111 -22.99 -52.23 -28.55
N SER A 112 -22.75 -53.10 -27.56
CA SER A 112 -22.27 -52.67 -26.24
C SER A 112 -20.90 -52.00 -26.33
N TRP A 113 -19.93 -52.63 -27.02
CA TRP A 113 -18.59 -52.07 -27.25
C TRP A 113 -18.63 -50.74 -28.02
N ALA A 114 -19.47 -50.64 -29.05
CA ALA A 114 -19.67 -49.39 -29.78
C ALA A 114 -20.24 -48.30 -28.85
N GLY A 115 -21.20 -48.64 -28.00
CA GLY A 115 -21.75 -47.74 -26.99
C GLY A 115 -20.71 -47.26 -25.98
N LEU A 116 -19.89 -48.17 -25.43
CA LEU A 116 -18.80 -47.81 -24.51
C LEU A 116 -17.79 -46.88 -25.17
N ARG A 117 -17.36 -47.18 -26.40
CA ARG A 117 -16.39 -46.33 -27.14
C ARG A 117 -16.97 -44.95 -27.43
N ALA A 118 -18.24 -44.85 -27.82
CA ALA A 118 -18.90 -43.57 -28.05
C ALA A 118 -19.01 -42.75 -26.76
N ALA A 119 -19.34 -43.39 -25.63
CA ALA A 119 -19.39 -42.75 -24.32
C ALA A 119 -18.00 -42.26 -23.89
N GLU A 120 -16.96 -43.08 -24.02
CA GLU A 120 -15.58 -42.72 -23.71
C GLU A 120 -15.09 -41.54 -24.55
N ALA A 121 -15.34 -41.56 -25.86
CA ALA A 121 -15.03 -40.43 -26.75
C ALA A 121 -15.82 -39.16 -26.36
N GLY A 122 -17.04 -39.31 -25.83
CA GLY A 122 -17.80 -38.21 -25.26
C GLY A 122 -17.17 -37.63 -23.99
N TYR A 123 -16.70 -38.49 -23.07
CA TYR A 123 -16.01 -38.05 -21.86
C TYR A 123 -14.67 -37.38 -22.16
N ARG A 124 -13.87 -37.93 -23.07
CA ARG A 124 -12.60 -37.35 -23.50
C ARG A 124 -12.79 -35.95 -24.09
N ARG A 125 -13.74 -35.78 -25.01
CA ARG A 125 -14.06 -34.47 -25.58
C ARG A 125 -14.51 -33.45 -24.53
N ARG A 126 -15.36 -33.86 -23.58
CA ARG A 126 -15.77 -32.98 -22.47
C ARG A 126 -14.58 -32.60 -21.59
N HIS A 127 -13.70 -33.55 -21.29
CA HIS A 127 -12.52 -33.31 -20.46
C HIS A 127 -11.53 -32.37 -21.15
N GLU A 128 -11.23 -32.62 -22.43
CA GLU A 128 -10.39 -31.75 -23.26
C GLU A 128 -10.97 -30.34 -23.34
N TRP A 129 -12.29 -30.21 -23.52
CA TRP A 129 -12.96 -28.90 -23.49
C TRP A 129 -12.82 -28.20 -22.13
N LEU A 130 -13.03 -28.91 -21.01
CA LEU A 130 -12.86 -28.36 -19.66
C LEU A 130 -11.42 -27.92 -19.39
N LEU A 131 -10.43 -28.72 -19.81
CA LEU A 131 -9.01 -28.36 -19.69
C LEU A 131 -8.70 -27.10 -20.51
N ALA A 132 -9.17 -27.03 -21.75
CA ALA A 132 -8.98 -25.85 -22.59
C ALA A 132 -9.63 -24.60 -21.99
N GLN A 133 -10.81 -24.73 -21.36
CA GLN A 133 -11.44 -23.63 -20.63
C GLN A 133 -10.61 -23.18 -19.43
N LEU A 134 -10.07 -24.11 -18.64
CA LEU A 134 -9.21 -23.78 -17.50
C LEU A 134 -7.90 -23.11 -17.94
N GLU A 135 -7.30 -23.58 -19.04
CA GLU A 135 -6.10 -22.96 -19.61
C GLU A 135 -6.39 -21.54 -20.12
N ALA A 136 -7.52 -21.34 -20.81
CA ALA A 136 -7.94 -20.02 -21.25
C ALA A 136 -8.18 -19.06 -20.06
N GLN A 137 -8.83 -19.53 -19.00
CA GLN A 137 -9.04 -18.74 -17.78
C GLN A 137 -7.72 -18.41 -17.08
N ARG A 138 -6.79 -19.36 -16.99
CA ARG A 138 -5.44 -19.13 -16.42
C ARG A 138 -4.68 -18.08 -17.23
N ALA A 139 -4.66 -18.22 -18.56
CA ALA A 139 -4.00 -17.27 -19.44
C ALA A 139 -4.60 -15.86 -19.28
N HIS A 140 -5.93 -15.75 -19.21
CA HIS A 140 -6.60 -14.47 -18.97
C HIS A 140 -6.21 -13.86 -17.62
N ALA A 141 -6.29 -14.63 -16.53
CA ALA A 141 -5.91 -14.17 -15.20
C ALA A 141 -4.43 -13.74 -15.13
N GLU A 142 -3.52 -14.47 -15.79
CA GLU A 142 -2.11 -14.09 -15.89
C GLU A 142 -1.91 -12.77 -16.62
N THR A 143 -2.63 -12.54 -17.71
CA THR A 143 -2.55 -11.26 -18.45
C THR A 143 -3.05 -10.09 -17.60
N GLU A 144 -4.16 -10.27 -16.90
CA GLU A 144 -4.70 -9.25 -15.99
C GLU A 144 -3.75 -8.98 -14.82
N HIS A 145 -3.19 -10.03 -14.23
CA HIS A 145 -2.23 -9.91 -13.14
C HIS A 145 -0.97 -9.16 -13.58
N ARG A 146 -0.38 -9.52 -14.73
CA ARG A 146 0.76 -8.80 -15.31
C ARG A 146 0.42 -7.34 -15.58
N ALA A 147 -0.76 -7.06 -16.14
CA ALA A 147 -1.20 -5.69 -16.37
C ALA A 147 -1.42 -4.90 -15.06
N ALA A 148 -1.92 -5.55 -14.01
CA ALA A 148 -2.04 -4.95 -12.68
C ALA A 148 -0.68 -4.64 -12.07
N LEU A 149 0.27 -5.58 -12.12
CA LEU A 149 1.65 -5.38 -11.67
C LEU A 149 2.35 -4.25 -12.42
N HIS A 150 2.20 -4.19 -13.74
CA HIS A 150 2.76 -3.08 -14.52
C HIS A 150 2.18 -1.73 -14.10
N ARG A 151 0.86 -1.65 -13.88
CA ARG A 151 0.21 -0.42 -13.40
C ARG A 151 0.70 -0.02 -12.01
N THR A 152 0.83 -0.97 -11.08
CA THR A 152 1.30 -0.68 -9.71
C THR A 152 2.77 -0.28 -9.70
N CYS A 153 3.64 -0.99 -10.43
CA CYS A 153 5.05 -0.61 -10.57
C CYS A 153 5.21 0.78 -11.19
N ALA A 154 4.42 1.11 -12.23
CA ALA A 154 4.44 2.45 -12.83
C ALA A 154 3.98 3.53 -11.83
N ALA A 155 2.89 3.28 -11.09
CA ALA A 155 2.41 4.20 -10.06
C ALA A 155 3.43 4.41 -8.93
N LEU A 156 4.06 3.33 -8.45
CA LEU A 156 5.12 3.40 -7.46
C LEU A 156 6.32 4.18 -7.98
N ALA A 157 6.75 3.97 -9.23
CA ALA A 157 7.85 4.71 -9.83
C ALA A 157 7.56 6.22 -9.94
N VAL A 158 6.31 6.61 -10.20
CA VAL A 158 5.88 8.01 -10.19
C VAL A 158 5.92 8.57 -8.76
N LEU A 159 5.36 7.84 -7.80
CA LEU A 159 5.33 8.24 -6.40
C LEU A 159 6.74 8.42 -5.82
N THR A 160 7.66 7.48 -6.10
CA THR A 160 9.06 7.56 -5.64
C THR A 160 9.77 8.76 -6.23
N ARG A 161 9.63 9.01 -7.54
CA ARG A 161 10.17 10.22 -8.19
C ARG A 161 9.64 11.51 -7.56
N GLN A 162 8.34 11.58 -7.29
CA GLN A 162 7.73 12.74 -6.63
C GLN A 162 8.25 12.93 -5.20
N ALA A 163 8.41 11.83 -4.45
CA ALA A 163 8.96 11.88 -3.09
C ALA A 163 10.43 12.34 -3.09
N GLU A 164 11.25 11.86 -4.02
CA GLU A 164 12.63 12.31 -4.20
C GLU A 164 12.72 13.78 -4.58
N GLN A 165 11.86 14.24 -5.49
CA GLN A 165 11.80 15.65 -5.86
C GLN A 165 11.43 16.53 -4.66
N ARG A 166 10.38 16.16 -3.90
CA ARG A 166 9.99 16.88 -2.68
C ARG A 166 11.11 16.91 -1.65
N ARG A 167 11.84 15.79 -1.46
CA ARG A 167 13.00 15.74 -0.56
C ARG A 167 14.06 16.74 -1.00
N ARG A 168 14.45 16.72 -2.29
CA ARG A 168 15.43 17.68 -2.84
C ARG A 168 15.00 19.13 -2.68
N GLU A 169 13.71 19.43 -2.89
CA GLU A 169 13.16 20.78 -2.71
C GLU A 169 13.24 21.23 -1.24
N LEU A 170 12.90 20.35 -0.30
CA LEU A 170 13.00 20.63 1.13
C LEU A 170 14.46 20.79 1.57
N ASP A 171 15.36 19.93 1.11
CA ASP A 171 16.79 20.02 1.39
C ASP A 171 17.37 21.34 0.88
N ALA A 172 17.03 21.73 -0.35
CA ALA A 172 17.47 23.00 -0.93
C ALA A 172 16.92 24.22 -0.17
N ARG A 173 15.67 24.16 0.32
CA ARG A 173 15.09 25.22 1.16
C ARG A 173 15.77 25.30 2.52
N ALA A 174 16.03 24.16 3.15
CA ALA A 174 16.73 24.08 4.43
C ALA A 174 18.15 24.65 4.31
N GLU A 175 18.86 24.35 3.22
CA GLU A 175 20.21 24.88 3.00
C GLU A 175 20.21 26.40 2.82
N ARG A 176 19.29 26.94 1.99
CA ARG A 176 19.11 28.40 1.86
C ARG A 176 18.83 29.07 3.20
N LEU A 177 17.99 28.46 4.03
CA LEU A 177 17.68 29.01 5.36
C LEU A 177 18.92 28.98 6.27
N ARG A 178 19.72 27.88 6.25
CA ARG A 178 20.97 27.81 7.01
C ARG A 178 21.97 28.88 6.56
N GLU A 179 22.09 29.10 5.26
CA GLU A 179 22.95 30.15 4.71
C GLU A 179 22.49 31.54 5.15
N GLN A 180 21.18 31.82 5.08
CA GLN A 180 20.60 33.09 5.55
C GLN A 180 20.88 33.31 7.04
N VAL A 181 20.56 32.32 7.88
CA VAL A 181 20.81 32.39 9.32
C VAL A 181 22.30 32.61 9.62
N ARG A 182 23.20 31.95 8.88
CA ARG A 182 24.65 32.15 9.02
C ARG A 182 25.06 33.59 8.67
N LEU A 183 24.59 34.12 7.54
CA LEU A 183 24.89 35.49 7.12
C LEU A 183 24.36 36.52 8.11
N ASP A 184 23.12 36.35 8.58
CA ASP A 184 22.50 37.24 9.57
C ASP A 184 23.26 37.19 10.90
N PHE A 185 23.68 36.00 11.33
CA PHE A 185 24.50 35.83 12.52
C PHE A 185 25.87 36.51 12.38
N ASP A 186 26.55 36.34 11.25
CA ASP A 186 27.84 36.99 11.00
C ASP A 186 27.72 38.52 10.98
N LEU A 187 26.66 39.05 10.38
CA LEU A 187 26.34 40.48 10.39
C LEU A 187 26.04 40.98 11.82
N ALA A 188 25.19 40.29 12.56
CA ALA A 188 24.87 40.65 13.95
C ALA A 188 26.12 40.60 14.85
N MET A 189 26.95 39.56 14.69
CA MET A 189 28.17 39.39 15.48
C MET A 189 29.25 40.41 15.12
N SER A 190 29.43 40.74 13.84
CA SER A 190 30.34 41.80 13.42
C SER A 190 29.87 43.18 13.91
N GLY A 191 28.56 43.46 13.87
CA GLY A 191 27.96 44.65 14.47
C GLY A 191 28.23 44.77 15.97
N ARG A 192 27.93 43.70 16.73
CA ARG A 192 28.21 43.64 18.18
C ARG A 192 29.70 43.78 18.51
N ARG A 193 30.58 43.17 17.71
CA ARG A 193 32.04 43.32 17.86
C ARG A 193 32.48 44.77 17.63
N ALA A 194 31.96 45.44 16.59
CA ALA A 194 32.28 46.83 16.30
C ALA A 194 31.76 47.79 17.39
N GLU A 195 30.57 47.53 17.96
CA GLU A 195 30.06 48.26 19.11
C GLU A 195 30.91 48.06 20.37
N ALA A 196 31.28 46.81 20.67
CA ALA A 196 32.15 46.50 21.81
C ALA A 196 33.53 47.17 21.67
N LEU A 197 34.13 47.16 20.49
CA LEU A 197 35.39 47.87 20.22
C LEU A 197 35.24 49.39 20.40
N ARG A 198 34.16 49.99 19.89
CA ARG A 198 33.86 51.42 20.12
C ARG A 198 33.70 51.75 21.60
N ALA A 199 33.03 50.90 22.37
CA ALA A 199 32.88 51.08 23.81
C ALA A 199 34.23 50.97 24.54
N LEU A 200 35.09 50.02 24.18
CA LEU A 200 36.44 49.90 24.73
C LEU A 200 37.31 51.11 24.40
N ASP A 201 37.26 51.61 23.16
CA ASP A 201 38.02 52.79 22.77
C ASP A 201 37.51 54.04 23.49
N ALA A 202 36.19 54.22 23.64
CA ALA A 202 35.61 55.31 24.44
C ALA A 202 36.01 55.23 25.93
N GLN A 203 36.06 54.01 26.50
CA GLN A 203 36.57 53.81 27.86
C GLN A 203 38.05 54.15 27.96
N ARG A 204 38.86 53.75 26.96
CA ARG A 204 40.29 54.08 26.91
C ARG A 204 40.54 55.57 26.77
N THR A 205 39.79 56.29 25.93
CA THR A 205 39.92 57.74 25.80
C THR A 205 39.51 58.44 27.10
N ALA A 206 38.37 58.06 27.70
CA ALA A 206 37.94 58.61 28.99
C ALA A 206 38.96 58.33 30.11
N ALA A 207 39.53 57.12 30.14
CA ALA A 207 40.59 56.76 31.09
C ALA A 207 41.88 57.56 30.87
N ARG A 208 42.28 57.79 29.61
CA ARG A 208 43.42 58.65 29.26
C ARG A 208 43.20 60.09 29.69
N GLU A 209 42.05 60.67 29.38
CA GLU A 209 41.67 62.03 29.80
C GLU A 209 41.61 62.16 31.33
N HIS A 210 41.13 61.13 32.04
CA HIS A 210 41.15 61.12 33.50
C HIS A 210 42.58 61.05 34.05
N ALA A 211 43.43 60.18 33.50
CA ALA A 211 44.84 60.09 33.87
C ALA A 211 45.56 61.42 33.62
N GLU A 212 45.36 62.05 32.46
CA GLU A 212 45.91 63.37 32.15
C GLU A 212 45.44 64.43 33.14
N ARG A 213 44.16 64.44 33.53
CA ARG A 213 43.65 65.36 34.55
C ARG A 213 44.31 65.14 35.91
N ILE A 214 44.50 63.89 36.33
CA ILE A 214 45.19 63.57 37.58
C ILE A 214 46.64 64.05 37.52
N VAL A 215 47.34 63.78 36.41
CA VAL A 215 48.73 64.21 36.21
C VAL A 215 48.84 65.73 36.24
N ARG A 216 48.01 66.46 35.47
CA ARG A 216 47.99 67.94 35.49
C ARG A 216 47.71 68.48 36.89
N ALA A 217 46.71 67.94 37.60
CA ALA A 217 46.41 68.36 38.96
C ALA A 217 47.55 68.03 39.95
N ALA A 218 48.28 66.93 39.74
CA ALA A 218 49.46 66.60 40.53
C ALA A 218 50.63 67.54 40.22
N GLU A 219 50.87 67.87 38.95
CA GLU A 219 51.88 68.86 38.52
C GLU A 219 51.58 70.26 39.09
N GLU A 220 50.32 70.71 39.05
CA GLU A 220 49.86 71.94 39.70
C GLU A 220 50.12 71.91 41.22
N ARG A 221 49.79 70.81 41.90
CA ARG A 221 50.11 70.67 43.33
C ARG A 221 51.61 70.71 43.60
N VAL A 222 52.41 70.04 42.78
CA VAL A 222 53.87 70.03 42.90
C VAL A 222 54.42 71.45 42.69
N THR A 223 53.97 72.18 41.68
CA THR A 223 54.38 73.58 41.45
C THR A 223 53.99 74.50 42.61
N VAL A 224 52.78 74.36 43.18
CA VAL A 224 52.36 75.08 44.38
C VAL A 224 53.23 74.74 45.59
N LEU A 225 53.47 73.45 45.85
CA LEU A 225 54.30 73.00 46.97
C LEU A 225 55.76 73.45 46.81
N THR A 226 56.30 73.39 45.60
CA THR A 226 57.67 73.83 45.29
C THR A 226 57.77 75.35 45.47
N GLY A 227 56.80 76.12 44.97
CA GLY A 227 56.74 77.56 45.19
C GLY A 227 56.60 77.93 46.68
N ARG A 228 55.83 77.17 47.46
CA ARG A 228 55.73 77.35 48.91
C ARG A 228 57.04 77.00 49.62
N ARG A 229 57.67 75.88 49.26
CA ARG A 229 59.00 75.49 49.77
C ARG A 229 60.03 76.56 49.47
N ASP A 230 60.03 77.11 48.26
CA ASP A 230 61.00 78.12 47.84
C ASP A 230 60.79 79.44 48.59
N ARG A 231 59.53 79.82 48.87
CA ARG A 231 59.19 80.92 49.78
C ARG A 231 59.69 80.66 51.20
N ILE A 232 59.38 79.50 51.78
CA ILE A 232 59.88 79.13 53.12
C ILE A 232 61.41 79.14 53.16
N ALA A 233 62.08 78.63 52.13
CA ALA A 233 63.53 78.65 52.02
C ALA A 233 64.08 80.09 51.84
N ALA A 234 63.36 80.98 51.15
CA ALA A 234 63.70 82.40 51.08
C ALA A 234 63.51 83.11 52.43
N ASP A 235 62.40 82.84 53.12
CA ASP A 235 62.10 83.35 54.47
C ASP A 235 63.15 82.87 55.47
N LEU A 236 63.50 81.58 55.49
CA LEU A 236 64.57 81.03 56.32
C LEU A 236 65.94 81.65 55.99
N ARG A 237 66.25 81.92 54.71
CA ARG A 237 67.47 82.66 54.33
C ARG A 237 67.41 84.13 54.74
N ALA A 238 66.24 84.77 54.77
CA ALA A 238 66.06 86.13 55.26
C ALA A 238 66.21 86.20 56.78
N VAL A 239 65.60 85.27 57.51
CA VAL A 239 65.78 85.09 58.96
C VAL A 239 67.24 84.74 59.28
N GLY A 240 67.87 83.83 58.54
CA GLY A 240 69.30 83.53 58.67
C GLY A 240 70.18 84.77 58.45
N ARG A 241 69.87 85.61 57.46
CA ARG A 241 70.56 86.91 57.28
C ARG A 241 70.29 87.89 58.41
N LEU A 242 69.09 87.89 58.99
CA LEU A 242 68.75 88.70 60.16
C LEU A 242 69.42 88.19 61.44
N LEU A 243 69.55 86.88 61.62
CA LEU A 243 70.30 86.25 62.72
C LEU A 243 71.79 86.50 62.57
N VAL A 244 72.36 86.41 61.37
CA VAL A 244 73.76 86.81 61.10
C VAL A 244 73.95 88.32 61.37
N ARG A 245 72.97 89.16 61.05
CA ARG A 245 73.00 90.59 61.44
C ARG A 245 72.85 90.82 62.94
N ALA A 246 72.01 90.06 63.64
CA ALA A 246 71.86 90.12 65.09
C ALA A 246 73.11 89.57 65.81
N GLN A 247 73.76 88.56 65.23
CA GLN A 247 75.02 88.00 65.70
C GLN A 247 76.23 88.87 65.34
N ALA A 248 76.11 89.79 64.38
CA ALA A 248 77.08 90.87 64.18
C ALA A 248 76.93 92.02 65.20
N VAL A 249 75.80 92.10 65.90
CA VAL A 249 75.55 93.08 66.98
C VAL A 249 75.83 92.48 68.37
N LEU A 250 75.86 91.15 68.49
CA LEU A 250 76.27 90.42 69.69
C LEU A 250 77.60 89.70 69.44
N GLY A 251 78.71 90.26 69.94
CA GLY A 251 80.02 89.60 69.96
C GLY A 251 79.99 88.21 70.64
N PRO A 252 81.01 87.37 70.41
CA PRO A 252 80.89 85.90 70.48
C PRO A 252 80.71 85.39 71.91
N GLY A 253 79.76 84.47 72.08
CA GLY A 253 79.50 83.70 73.31
C GLY A 253 79.12 82.26 72.94
N PRO A 254 79.36 81.29 73.83
CA PRO A 254 79.98 80.01 73.48
C PRO A 254 79.00 78.92 73.01
N ASP A 255 79.45 78.06 72.10
CA ASP A 255 79.02 76.65 72.03
C ASP A 255 79.40 75.95 73.35
N PRO A 256 78.68 74.93 73.87
CA PRO A 256 78.30 73.76 73.07
C PRO A 256 77.07 72.93 73.54
N LEU A 257 76.85 71.82 72.82
CA LEU A 257 76.21 70.54 73.21
C LEU A 257 74.69 70.39 73.10
N GLY A 258 74.29 69.32 72.39
CA GLY A 258 72.92 68.83 72.46
C GLY A 258 72.52 67.79 71.42
N SER A 259 73.37 66.79 71.17
CA SER A 259 72.96 65.54 70.53
C SER A 259 71.79 64.90 71.28
N ALA A 260 70.64 64.73 70.62
CA ALA A 260 69.60 63.80 71.06
C ALA A 260 68.82 63.26 69.84
N ARG A 261 69.24 62.07 69.39
CA ARG A 261 68.33 61.09 68.77
C ARG A 261 67.19 60.80 69.75
N PRO A 262 66.00 60.45 69.23
CA PRO A 262 65.42 59.18 69.65
C PRO A 262 65.09 58.29 68.46
N GLU A 263 65.42 57.03 68.66
CA GLU A 263 65.07 55.86 67.87
C GLU A 263 63.57 55.51 67.98
N LEU A 264 62.95 55.20 66.82
CA LEU A 264 62.05 54.06 66.45
C LEU A 264 61.17 53.40 67.55
N PRO A 265 59.92 52.93 67.27
CA PRO A 265 59.63 51.79 66.35
C PRO A 265 58.24 51.86 65.64
N GLY A 266 57.81 51.04 64.69
CA GLY A 266 58.30 49.84 64.02
C GLY A 266 57.27 49.43 62.93
N PRO A 267 57.61 48.53 62.00
CA PRO A 267 56.72 48.10 60.91
C PRO A 267 55.81 46.96 61.37
N ARG A 268 54.51 47.02 61.05
CA ARG A 268 53.61 45.87 61.13
C ARG A 268 53.27 45.40 59.72
N GLU A 269 53.99 44.38 59.30
CA GLU A 269 53.60 43.49 58.20
C GLU A 269 52.31 42.76 58.60
N GLY A 270 51.21 43.11 57.92
CA GLY A 270 49.95 42.37 57.96
C GLY A 270 49.89 41.40 56.80
N HIS A 271 49.91 40.11 57.14
CA HIS A 271 49.90 38.96 56.26
C HIS A 271 48.79 38.94 55.19
N ARG A 272 49.18 38.36 54.05
CA ARG A 272 48.37 37.65 53.05
C ARG A 272 47.13 36.99 53.63
N ARG A 273 45.98 37.13 52.97
CA ARG A 273 45.03 36.04 52.67
C ARG A 273 44.27 36.35 51.39
N SER A 274 44.55 35.57 50.36
CA SER A 274 43.67 35.34 49.21
C SER A 274 42.37 34.68 49.68
N PRO A 275 41.20 35.01 49.12
CA PRO A 275 40.02 34.16 49.20
C PRO A 275 39.95 33.27 47.95
N THR A 276 40.00 31.96 48.16
CA THR A 276 39.44 30.95 47.26
C THR A 276 37.92 31.09 47.22
N PRO A 277 37.25 30.92 46.06
CA PRO A 277 35.81 30.73 46.00
C PRO A 277 35.51 29.23 46.05
N ASP A 278 34.67 28.81 47.00
CA ASP A 278 33.89 27.58 46.86
C ASP A 278 32.51 27.80 47.48
N ASP A 279 31.49 27.56 46.65
CA ASP A 279 30.24 26.85 46.92
C ASP A 279 28.97 27.42 46.25
N ALA A 280 28.55 26.65 45.23
CA ALA A 280 27.17 26.22 44.89
C ALA A 280 26.19 27.16 44.14
N PRO A 281 25.14 26.64 43.44
CA PRO A 281 24.92 25.28 42.90
C PRO A 281 24.34 25.20 41.44
N ALA A 282 24.49 24.01 40.82
CA ALA A 282 23.64 23.34 39.79
C ALA A 282 23.39 24.01 38.40
N PRO A 283 23.23 23.19 37.34
CA PRO A 283 21.85 22.87 36.94
C PRO A 283 21.61 21.41 36.52
N ALA A 284 20.34 21.04 36.66
CA ALA A 284 19.71 19.80 36.25
C ALA A 284 19.76 19.56 34.73
N LEU A 285 19.95 18.31 34.35
CA LEU A 285 19.60 17.79 33.04
C LEU A 285 18.15 17.30 33.06
N PRO A 286 17.39 17.54 31.98
CA PRO A 286 16.46 16.54 31.49
C PRO A 286 16.74 16.27 30.01
N VAL A 287 16.83 14.99 29.63
CA VAL A 287 16.68 14.57 28.23
C VAL A 287 15.88 13.27 28.24
N ASP A 288 14.65 13.40 27.74
CA ASP A 288 13.93 12.34 27.01
C ASP A 288 14.56 12.15 25.62
#